data_AF-A0A947X726-F1
#
_entry.id   AF-A0A947X726-F1
#
_cell.length_a   1.000
_cell.length_b   1.000
_cell.length_c   1.000
_cell.angle_alpha   90.00
_cell.angle_beta   90.00
_cell.angle_gamma   90.00
#
_symmetry.space_group_name_H-M   'P 1'
#
loop_
_entity.id
_entity.type
_entity.pdbx_description
1 polymer ?
#
loop_
_entity_poly.entity_id
_entity_poly.type
_entity_poly.pdbx_seq_one_letter_code
_entity_poly.pdbx_strand_id
1 'polypeptide(L)'
;PILIAIAAAMALVALALAFFRTPRGVWWKAALALAIPVVLFAGLMSVRAQGNAAPPIHDVATDVYDPPQFSAQTLAMREEWGANELNDYSTPLGRLEMWQDRVDPSLAIKTHADVIAENYGDLQPIATEQVSQAAALDAAVAAMADIGLQDIRRDPAAGTVEGVAETFAYGFRDDVIVRVRDGRIDMRSASRVGLSDLGYNAERLRDLSDAIEDRLGN
;
A
#
# COMPACT_ATOMS: atom_id res chain seq x y z
N PRO A 1 -17.05 -11.89 -11.30
CA PRO A 1 -18.17 -10.91 -11.13
C PRO A 1 -19.58 -11.50 -11.35
N ILE A 2 -19.86 -12.17 -12.48
CA ILE A 2 -21.22 -12.67 -12.80
C ILE A 2 -21.70 -13.76 -11.83
N LEU A 3 -20.83 -14.70 -11.45
CA LEU A 3 -21.17 -15.79 -10.52
C LEU A 3 -21.54 -15.29 -9.12
N ILE A 4 -20.88 -14.25 -8.62
CA ILE A 4 -21.17 -13.63 -7.31
C ILE A 4 -22.53 -12.91 -7.37
N ALA A 5 -22.82 -12.22 -8.46
CA ALA A 5 -24.12 -11.56 -8.67
C ALA A 5 -25.28 -12.58 -8.76
N ILE A 6 -25.07 -13.71 -9.45
CA ILE A 6 -26.03 -14.80 -9.53
C ILE A 6 -26.25 -15.42 -8.14
N ALA A 7 -25.19 -15.68 -7.38
CA ALA A 7 -25.29 -16.22 -6.03
C ALA A 7 -26.06 -15.28 -5.08
N ALA A 8 -25.79 -13.97 -5.13
CA ALA A 8 -26.50 -12.97 -4.35
C ALA A 8 -27.98 -12.86 -4.73
N ALA A 9 -28.31 -12.91 -6.03
CA ALA A 9 -29.68 -12.91 -6.51
C ALA A 9 -30.45 -14.15 -6.05
N MET A 10 -29.84 -15.35 -6.12
CA MET A 10 -30.46 -16.58 -5.60
C MET A 10 -30.67 -16.53 -4.09
N ALA A 11 -29.73 -15.96 -3.32
CA ALA A 11 -29.87 -15.78 -1.87
C ALA A 11 -31.01 -14.83 -1.50
N LEU A 12 -31.18 -13.73 -2.24
CA LEU A 12 -32.30 -12.79 -2.07
C LEU A 12 -33.65 -13.44 -2.38
N VAL A 13 -33.73 -14.22 -3.47
CA VAL A 13 -34.95 -14.97 -3.83
C VAL A 13 -35.28 -16.01 -2.76
N ALA A 14 -34.29 -16.74 -2.27
CA ALA A 14 -34.48 -17.71 -1.19
C ALA A 14 -34.95 -17.05 0.12
N LEU A 15 -34.40 -15.88 0.48
CA LEU A 15 -34.82 -15.11 1.65
C LEU A 15 -36.27 -14.62 1.52
N ALA A 16 -36.64 -14.07 0.35
CA ALA A 16 -38.01 -13.64 0.07
C ALA A 16 -38.99 -14.83 0.18
N LEU A 17 -38.68 -15.96 -0.46
CA LEU A 17 -39.49 -17.18 -0.41
C LEU A 17 -39.63 -17.75 1.02
N ALA A 18 -38.59 -17.64 1.85
CA ALA A 18 -38.64 -18.04 3.26
C ALA A 18 -39.53 -17.12 4.12
N PHE A 19 -39.64 -15.84 3.76
CA PHE A 19 -40.46 -14.85 4.47
C PHE A 19 -41.95 -14.94 4.13
N PHE A 20 -42.28 -15.33 2.89
CA PHE A 20 -43.66 -15.45 2.38
C PHE A 20 -44.30 -16.85 2.57
N ARG A 21 -43.56 -17.86 3.04
CA ARG A 21 -44.12 -19.18 3.39
C ARG A 21 -44.48 -19.30 4.87
N THR A 22 -45.66 -19.86 5.15
CA THR A 22 -46.10 -20.25 6.50
C THR A 22 -46.06 -21.77 6.69
N PRO A 23 -45.66 -22.27 7.89
CA PRO A 23 -45.17 -21.50 9.04
C PRO A 23 -43.81 -20.87 8.73
N ARG A 24 -43.61 -19.64 9.22
CA ARG A 24 -42.35 -18.91 9.02
C ARG A 24 -41.25 -19.72 9.70
N GLY A 25 -40.41 -20.35 8.88
CA GLY A 25 -39.29 -21.15 9.35
C GLY A 25 -38.21 -20.29 10.00
N VAL A 26 -37.01 -20.84 10.10
CA VAL A 26 -35.87 -20.24 10.79
C VAL A 26 -35.24 -19.08 9.99
N TRP A 27 -35.97 -17.96 9.85
CA TRP A 27 -35.64 -16.81 8.99
C TRP A 27 -34.25 -16.20 9.29
N TRP A 28 -33.76 -16.30 10.53
CA TRP A 28 -32.42 -15.84 10.89
C TRP A 28 -31.30 -16.63 10.20
N LYS A 29 -31.52 -17.90 9.83
CA LYS A 29 -30.56 -18.68 9.01
C LYS A 29 -30.49 -18.14 7.58
N ALA A 30 -31.62 -17.72 7.03
CA ALA A 30 -31.66 -17.08 5.71
C ALA A 30 -31.04 -15.67 5.74
N ALA A 31 -31.25 -14.92 6.83
CA ALA A 31 -30.58 -13.63 7.04
C ALA A 31 -29.06 -13.78 7.18
N LEU A 32 -28.58 -14.77 7.95
CA LEU A 32 -27.16 -15.08 8.09
C LEU A 32 -26.55 -15.54 6.75
N ALA A 33 -27.27 -16.35 5.98
CA ALA A 33 -26.86 -16.77 4.65
C ALA A 33 -26.77 -15.62 3.64
N LEU A 34 -27.55 -14.55 3.81
CA LEU A 34 -27.46 -13.33 2.99
C LEU A 34 -26.38 -12.37 3.49
N ALA A 35 -26.12 -12.33 4.80
CA ALA A 35 -25.13 -11.42 5.38
C ALA A 35 -23.72 -11.66 4.81
N ILE A 36 -23.32 -12.93 4.67
CA ILE A 36 -22.00 -13.30 4.13
C ILE A 36 -21.78 -12.73 2.71
N PRO A 37 -22.63 -13.02 1.69
CA PRO A 37 -22.43 -12.47 0.35
C PRO A 37 -22.59 -10.94 0.29
N VAL A 38 -23.41 -10.33 1.15
CA VAL A 38 -23.51 -8.85 1.24
C VAL A 38 -22.21 -8.25 1.74
N VAL A 39 -21.60 -8.80 2.80
CA VAL A 39 -20.31 -8.33 3.32
C VAL A 39 -19.20 -8.52 2.28
N LEU A 40 -19.15 -9.68 1.61
CA LEU A 40 -18.17 -9.93 0.55
C LEU A 40 -18.36 -8.98 -0.65
N PHE A 41 -19.61 -8.71 -1.03
CA PHE A 41 -19.92 -7.77 -2.11
C PHE A 41 -19.56 -6.33 -1.73
N ALA A 42 -19.88 -5.89 -0.51
CA ALA A 42 -19.49 -4.59 0.01
C ALA A 42 -17.97 -4.43 0.04
N GLY A 43 -17.23 -5.45 0.52
CA GLY A 43 -15.77 -5.49 0.49
C GLY A 43 -15.21 -5.39 -0.94
N LEU A 44 -15.76 -6.15 -1.89
CA LEU A 44 -15.34 -6.07 -3.29
C LEU A 44 -15.60 -4.68 -3.90
N MET A 45 -16.75 -4.07 -3.61
CA MET A 45 -17.07 -2.73 -4.07
C MET A 45 -16.14 -1.67 -3.45
N SER A 46 -15.74 -1.85 -2.19
CA SER A 46 -14.77 -0.99 -1.51
C SER A 46 -13.38 -1.07 -2.17
N VAL A 47 -12.86 -2.28 -2.41
CA VAL A 47 -11.58 -2.49 -3.12
C VAL A 47 -11.63 -1.89 -4.53
N ARG A 48 -12.75 -2.08 -5.25
CA ARG A 48 -12.94 -1.49 -6.59
C ARG A 48 -12.96 0.04 -6.54
N ALA A 49 -13.59 0.63 -5.54
CA ALA A 49 -13.63 2.07 -5.38
C ALA A 49 -12.22 2.64 -5.11
N GLN A 50 -11.44 1.99 -4.24
CA GLN A 50 -10.04 2.36 -3.97
C GLN A 50 -9.19 2.26 -5.26
N GLY A 51 -9.28 1.15 -5.99
CA GLY A 51 -8.52 0.97 -7.23
C GLY A 51 -8.89 1.92 -8.37
N ASN A 52 -10.08 2.52 -8.33
CA ASN A 52 -10.45 3.57 -9.29
C ASN A 52 -9.92 4.96 -8.86
N ALA A 53 -9.62 5.17 -7.58
CA ALA A 53 -9.18 6.43 -7.03
C ALA A 53 -7.64 6.55 -7.00
N ALA A 54 -6.95 5.44 -6.81
CA ALA A 54 -5.49 5.40 -6.79
C ALA A 54 -4.90 5.21 -8.20
N PRO A 55 -3.80 5.90 -8.55
CA PRO A 55 -3.02 5.54 -9.73
C PRO A 55 -2.56 4.08 -9.64
N PRO A 56 -2.41 3.39 -10.78
CA PRO A 56 -2.02 1.99 -10.80
C PRO A 56 -0.52 1.82 -10.57
N ILE A 57 0.05 2.37 -9.50
CA ILE A 57 1.45 2.21 -9.10
C ILE A 57 1.54 1.48 -7.77
N HIS A 58 2.72 1.01 -7.42
CA HIS A 58 2.94 0.14 -6.26
C HIS A 58 4.28 0.40 -5.57
N ASP A 59 4.89 1.53 -5.89
CA ASP A 59 6.20 1.96 -5.44
C ASP A 59 6.15 3.48 -5.37
N VAL A 60 6.24 4.01 -4.14
CA VAL A 60 6.09 5.43 -3.84
C VAL A 60 7.23 5.87 -2.96
N ALA A 61 7.78 7.06 -3.23
CA ALA A 61 8.82 7.68 -2.42
C ALA A 61 8.51 9.16 -2.18
N THR A 62 9.02 9.70 -1.08
CA THR A 62 8.91 11.13 -0.75
C THR A 62 9.92 11.99 -1.51
N ASP A 63 11.09 11.45 -1.84
CA ASP A 63 12.05 12.04 -2.78
C ASP A 63 11.98 11.27 -4.10
N VAL A 64 11.23 11.78 -5.07
CA VAL A 64 11.01 11.11 -6.36
C VAL A 64 12.20 11.24 -7.32
N TYR A 65 13.15 12.14 -7.04
CA TYR A 65 14.32 12.37 -7.89
C TYR A 65 15.53 11.55 -7.43
N ASP A 66 15.62 11.29 -6.13
CA ASP A 66 16.63 10.40 -5.53
C ASP A 66 15.93 9.49 -4.50
N PRO A 67 15.12 8.51 -4.94
CA PRO A 67 14.40 7.64 -4.02
C PRO A 67 15.38 6.77 -3.22
N PRO A 68 15.13 6.55 -1.92
CA PRO A 68 15.86 5.57 -1.12
C PRO A 68 16.01 4.21 -1.81
N GLN A 69 17.20 3.63 -1.67
CA GLN A 69 17.54 2.31 -2.21
C GLN A 69 17.62 1.30 -1.09
N PHE A 70 17.02 0.13 -1.30
CA PHE A 70 17.03 -0.96 -0.34
C PHE A 70 18.40 -1.63 -0.24
N SER A 71 18.71 -2.14 0.94
CA SER A 71 19.90 -2.90 1.26
C SER A 71 19.98 -4.21 0.47
N ALA A 72 21.19 -4.75 0.32
CA ALA A 72 21.39 -6.06 -0.32
C ALA A 72 20.59 -7.19 0.37
N GLN A 73 20.38 -7.09 1.69
CA GLN A 73 19.56 -8.04 2.43
C GLN A 73 18.09 -7.97 1.99
N THR A 74 17.51 -6.77 1.90
CA THR A 74 16.13 -6.60 1.44
C THR A 74 15.97 -7.00 -0.02
N LEU A 75 16.94 -6.69 -0.89
CA LEU A 75 16.91 -7.13 -2.29
C LEU A 75 16.92 -8.66 -2.40
N ALA A 76 17.74 -9.36 -1.60
CA ALA A 76 17.73 -10.82 -1.57
C ALA A 76 16.38 -11.40 -1.08
N MET A 77 15.77 -10.78 -0.06
CA MET A 77 14.43 -11.19 0.41
C MET A 77 13.33 -10.94 -0.62
N ARG A 78 13.45 -9.88 -1.41
CA ARG A 78 12.54 -9.59 -2.53
C ARG A 78 12.69 -10.62 -3.63
N GLU A 79 13.92 -10.96 -4.01
CA GLU A 79 14.21 -11.99 -5.01
C GLU A 79 13.69 -13.38 -4.57
N GLU A 80 13.98 -13.79 -3.33
CA GLU A 80 13.52 -15.07 -2.78
C GLU A 80 11.98 -15.17 -2.76
N TRP A 81 11.31 -14.06 -2.49
CA TRP A 81 9.84 -13.99 -2.49
C TRP A 81 9.23 -13.97 -3.90
N GLY A 82 10.02 -13.71 -4.94
CA GLY A 82 9.51 -13.41 -6.29
C GLY A 82 8.77 -12.08 -6.34
N ALA A 83 9.29 -11.09 -5.62
CA ALA A 83 8.70 -9.76 -5.56
C ALA A 83 8.79 -9.01 -6.90
N ASN A 84 7.86 -8.08 -7.09
CA ASN A 84 7.92 -7.08 -8.15
C ASN A 84 9.26 -6.35 -8.17
N GLU A 85 9.70 -5.97 -9.36
CA GLU A 85 10.88 -5.14 -9.55
C GLU A 85 10.69 -3.76 -8.93
N LEU A 86 11.79 -3.18 -8.46
CA LEU A 86 11.82 -1.80 -8.01
C LEU A 86 11.87 -0.87 -9.22
N ASN A 87 11.07 0.19 -9.20
CA ASN A 87 10.90 1.03 -10.38
C ASN A 87 12.02 2.05 -10.52
N ASP A 88 12.42 2.31 -11.77
CA ASP A 88 13.15 3.51 -12.15
C ASP A 88 12.15 4.66 -12.31
N TYR A 89 12.29 5.67 -11.45
CA TYR A 89 11.34 6.78 -11.35
C TYR A 89 11.40 7.72 -12.56
N SER A 90 12.43 7.61 -13.40
CA SER A 90 12.62 8.40 -14.61
C SER A 90 12.12 7.73 -15.90
N THR A 91 11.80 6.44 -15.83
CA THR A 91 11.32 5.69 -17.01
C THR A 91 9.79 5.82 -17.12
N PRO A 92 9.25 6.19 -18.31
CA PRO A 92 7.81 6.20 -18.53
C PRO A 92 7.16 4.83 -18.29
N LEU A 93 5.99 4.81 -17.67
CA LEU A 93 5.27 3.60 -17.30
C LEU A 93 5.09 2.63 -18.47
N GLY A 94 4.75 3.14 -19.66
CA GLY A 94 4.56 2.31 -20.85
C GLY A 94 5.82 1.61 -21.38
N ARG A 95 7.01 1.95 -20.85
CA ARG A 95 8.29 1.28 -21.17
C ARG A 95 8.70 0.23 -20.13
N LEU A 96 8.03 0.21 -18.98
CA LEU A 96 8.23 -0.81 -17.95
C LEU A 96 7.37 -2.02 -18.30
N GLU A 97 7.97 -3.22 -18.30
CA GLU A 97 7.29 -4.47 -18.69
C GLU A 97 5.96 -4.67 -17.95
N MET A 98 5.92 -4.27 -16.67
CA MET A 98 4.74 -4.41 -15.83
C MET A 98 3.52 -3.62 -16.32
N TRP A 99 3.69 -2.42 -16.89
CA TRP A 99 2.60 -1.54 -17.34
C TRP A 99 2.46 -1.44 -18.86
N GLN A 100 3.41 -2.00 -19.60
CA GLN A 100 3.34 -2.09 -21.05
C GLN A 100 1.99 -2.69 -21.48
N ASP A 101 1.23 -1.94 -22.27
CA ASP A 101 -0.12 -2.28 -22.75
C ASP A 101 -1.19 -2.52 -21.67
N ARG A 102 -0.93 -2.17 -20.40
CA ARG A 102 -1.87 -2.35 -19.27
C ARG A 102 -2.42 -1.04 -18.69
N VAL A 103 -1.94 0.10 -19.18
CA VAL A 103 -2.39 1.43 -18.76
C VAL A 103 -2.89 2.26 -19.94
N ASP A 104 -3.72 3.27 -19.64
CA ASP A 104 -4.17 4.23 -20.63
C ASP A 104 -2.99 4.95 -21.31
N PRO A 105 -3.06 5.28 -22.62
CA PRO A 105 -1.99 5.98 -23.32
C PRO A 105 -1.52 7.29 -22.67
N SER A 106 -2.42 8.03 -22.01
CA SER A 106 -2.08 9.27 -21.31
C SER A 106 -1.24 9.02 -20.05
N LEU A 107 -1.39 7.86 -19.41
CA LEU A 107 -0.60 7.44 -18.26
C LEU A 107 0.70 6.75 -18.70
N ALA A 108 0.68 6.03 -19.83
CA ALA A 108 1.84 5.32 -20.37
C ALA A 108 3.04 6.24 -20.66
N ILE A 109 2.79 7.51 -20.97
CA ILE A 109 3.83 8.51 -21.24
C ILE A 109 4.40 9.16 -19.97
N LYS A 110 3.78 8.96 -18.81
CA LYS A 110 4.21 9.52 -17.53
C LYS A 110 5.23 8.62 -16.86
N THR A 111 6.19 9.20 -16.18
CA THR A 111 7.13 8.48 -15.31
C THR A 111 6.50 8.17 -13.95
N HIS A 112 7.10 7.29 -13.14
CA HIS A 112 6.66 7.10 -11.75
C HIS A 112 6.73 8.41 -10.96
N ALA A 113 7.78 9.20 -11.16
CA ALA A 113 7.92 10.50 -10.52
C ALA A 113 6.76 11.45 -10.88
N ASP A 114 6.36 11.52 -12.16
CA ASP A 114 5.23 12.35 -12.59
C ASP A 114 3.92 11.91 -11.92
N VAL A 115 3.68 10.59 -11.87
CA VAL A 115 2.45 10.05 -11.27
C VAL A 115 2.40 10.32 -9.77
N ILE A 116 3.51 10.16 -9.06
CA ILE A 116 3.59 10.48 -7.63
C ILE A 116 3.40 11.98 -7.40
N ALA A 117 4.07 12.84 -8.17
CA ALA A 117 3.96 14.29 -8.01
C ALA A 117 2.53 14.81 -8.25
N GLU A 118 1.80 14.22 -9.19
CA GLU A 118 0.41 14.63 -9.51
C GLU A 118 -0.63 14.13 -8.50
N ASN A 119 -0.44 12.93 -7.92
CA ASN A 119 -1.45 12.27 -7.09
C ASN A 119 -1.13 12.33 -5.59
N TYR A 120 0.14 12.46 -5.24
CA TYR A 120 0.69 12.38 -3.89
C TYR A 120 1.70 13.50 -3.63
N GLY A 121 1.46 14.70 -4.20
CA GLY A 121 2.38 15.84 -4.07
C GLY A 121 2.58 16.33 -2.63
N ASP A 122 1.72 15.90 -1.70
CA ASP A 122 1.88 16.11 -0.26
C ASP A 122 2.99 15.26 0.37
N LEU A 123 3.39 14.15 -0.25
CA LEU A 123 4.50 13.32 0.22
C LEU A 123 5.83 14.01 -0.10
N GLN A 124 6.44 14.62 0.91
CA GLN A 124 7.72 15.32 0.81
C GLN A 124 8.70 14.84 1.88
N PRO A 125 10.02 14.99 1.67
CA PRO A 125 11.00 14.73 2.72
C PRO A 125 10.78 15.63 3.94
N ILE A 126 10.95 15.06 5.14
CA ILE A 126 10.81 15.77 6.41
C ILE A 126 12.12 16.48 6.71
N ALA A 127 12.06 17.77 7.05
CA ALA A 127 13.24 18.54 7.45
C ALA A 127 13.66 18.19 8.89
N THR A 128 14.94 17.93 9.10
CA THR A 128 15.51 17.52 10.40
C THR A 128 16.85 18.20 10.68
N GLU A 129 17.04 19.45 10.23
CA GLU A 129 18.32 20.17 10.32
C GLU A 129 18.87 20.28 11.75
N GLN A 130 18.00 20.33 12.76
CA GLN A 130 18.35 20.46 14.17
C GLN A 130 18.41 19.11 14.92
N VAL A 131 18.10 18.00 14.25
CA VAL A 131 18.05 16.66 14.85
C VAL A 131 19.28 15.86 14.43
N SER A 132 19.95 15.23 15.39
CA SER A 132 21.08 14.34 15.07
C SER A 132 20.61 13.13 14.25
N GLN A 133 21.45 12.64 13.32
CA GLN A 133 21.12 11.46 12.51
C GLN A 133 20.75 10.25 13.40
N ALA A 134 21.43 10.08 14.54
CA ALA A 134 21.11 9.01 15.48
C ALA A 134 19.68 9.13 16.03
N ALA A 135 19.28 10.32 16.50
CA ALA A 135 17.95 10.57 17.03
C ALA A 135 16.85 10.42 15.95
N ALA A 136 17.11 10.90 14.73
CA ALA A 136 16.19 10.72 13.60
C ALA A 136 15.98 9.24 13.24
N LEU A 137 17.06 8.43 13.24
CA LEU A 137 16.96 7.00 13.03
C LEU A 137 16.23 6.29 14.19
N ASP A 138 16.44 6.72 15.45
CA ASP A 138 15.71 6.19 16.60
C ASP A 138 14.21 6.49 16.50
N ALA A 139 13.86 7.72 16.08
CA ALA A 139 12.48 8.12 15.81
C ALA A 139 11.85 7.28 14.69
N ALA A 140 12.59 7.05 13.59
CA ALA A 140 12.13 6.22 12.48
C ALA A 140 11.87 4.76 12.90
N VAL A 141 12.78 4.14 13.68
CA VAL A 141 12.57 2.78 14.20
C VAL A 141 11.30 2.71 15.05
N ALA A 142 11.12 3.68 15.97
CA ALA A 142 9.95 3.71 16.83
C ALA A 142 8.65 3.99 16.06
N ALA A 143 8.68 4.86 15.05
CA ALA A 143 7.53 5.17 14.22
C ALA A 143 7.12 3.96 13.35
N MET A 144 8.08 3.27 12.73
CA MET A 144 7.82 2.03 11.99
C MET A 144 7.16 0.97 12.88
N ALA A 145 7.64 0.80 14.12
CA ALA A 145 7.08 -0.16 15.06
C ALA A 145 5.64 0.20 15.46
N ASP A 146 5.36 1.49 15.71
CA ASP A 146 4.04 1.97 16.11
C ASP A 146 2.97 1.78 15.03
N ILE A 147 3.33 2.00 13.76
CA ILE A 147 2.41 1.76 12.64
C ILE A 147 2.37 0.27 12.22
N GLY A 148 3.07 -0.61 12.96
CA GLY A 148 2.95 -2.06 12.85
C GLY A 148 3.85 -2.73 11.81
N LEU A 149 4.92 -2.06 11.34
CA LEU A 149 5.93 -2.73 10.50
C LEU A 149 6.67 -3.80 11.32
N GLN A 150 7.11 -4.83 10.62
CA GLN A 150 7.88 -5.95 11.15
C GLN A 150 9.27 -5.98 10.53
N ASP A 151 10.15 -6.84 11.07
CA ASP A 151 11.52 -7.00 10.56
C ASP A 151 12.27 -5.66 10.42
N ILE A 152 12.13 -4.81 11.44
CA ILE A 152 12.70 -3.46 11.45
C ILE A 152 14.20 -3.57 11.70
N ARG A 153 14.99 -3.08 10.73
CA ARG A 153 16.45 -3.17 10.72
C ARG A 153 17.03 -1.78 10.50
N ARG A 154 17.90 -1.36 11.40
CA ARG A 154 18.63 -0.09 11.30
C ARG A 154 20.06 -0.33 10.84
N ASP A 155 20.51 0.50 9.90
CA ASP A 155 21.91 0.64 9.52
C ASP A 155 22.37 2.09 9.78
N PRO A 156 23.01 2.36 10.94
CA PRO A 156 23.50 3.69 11.26
C PRO A 156 24.61 4.18 10.31
N ALA A 157 25.38 3.28 9.68
CA ALA A 157 26.46 3.66 8.78
C ALA A 157 25.92 4.11 7.41
N ALA A 158 24.89 3.42 6.91
CA ALA A 158 24.16 3.84 5.72
C ALA A 158 23.16 4.98 5.98
N GLY A 159 22.82 5.24 7.24
CA GLY A 159 21.82 6.23 7.62
C GLY A 159 20.40 5.77 7.27
N THR A 160 20.09 4.47 7.38
CA THR A 160 18.81 3.92 6.97
C THR A 160 18.13 3.07 8.04
N VAL A 161 16.81 2.96 7.93
CA VAL A 161 15.96 1.99 8.64
C VAL A 161 15.05 1.33 7.62
N GLU A 162 15.02 0.00 7.60
CA GLU A 162 14.15 -0.79 6.72
C GLU A 162 13.16 -1.60 7.54
N GLY A 163 11.99 -1.87 7.00
CA GLY A 163 10.99 -2.73 7.61
C GLY A 163 10.00 -3.28 6.57
N VAL A 164 9.16 -4.21 7.00
CA VAL A 164 8.16 -4.87 6.15
C VAL A 164 6.77 -4.59 6.70
N ALA A 165 5.91 -4.03 5.87
CA ALA A 165 4.48 -3.96 6.15
C ALA A 165 3.79 -5.22 5.61
N GLU A 166 2.89 -5.84 6.39
CA GLU A 166 2.14 -7.02 5.97
C GLU A 166 0.63 -6.79 6.15
N THR A 167 -0.15 -7.02 5.09
CA THR A 167 -1.62 -6.96 5.17
C THR A 167 -2.18 -8.25 5.78
N PHE A 168 -2.86 -8.14 6.92
CA PHE A 168 -3.35 -9.31 7.68
C PHE A 168 -4.27 -10.24 6.86
N ALA A 169 -5.14 -9.69 6.02
CA ALA A 169 -6.16 -10.47 5.31
C ALA A 169 -5.62 -11.25 4.10
N TYR A 170 -4.51 -10.81 3.51
CA TYR A 170 -4.02 -11.33 2.22
C TYR A 170 -2.54 -11.72 2.24
N GLY A 171 -1.79 -11.38 3.30
CA GLY A 171 -0.36 -11.64 3.42
C GLY A 171 0.47 -10.86 2.40
N PHE A 172 -0.07 -9.79 1.80
CA PHE A 172 0.71 -8.93 0.92
C PHE A 172 1.75 -8.18 1.72
N ARG A 173 2.95 -8.11 1.17
CA ARG A 173 4.12 -7.51 1.80
C ARG A 173 4.61 -6.34 0.99
N ASP A 174 4.95 -5.27 1.70
CA ASP A 174 5.57 -4.08 1.15
C ASP A 174 6.85 -3.81 1.93
N ASP A 175 7.95 -3.58 1.21
CA ASP A 175 9.21 -3.20 1.83
C ASP A 175 9.25 -1.68 1.97
N VAL A 176 9.63 -1.21 3.15
CA VAL A 176 9.66 0.21 3.50
C VAL A 176 11.07 0.57 3.94
N ILE A 177 11.57 1.70 3.47
CA ILE A 177 12.85 2.25 3.87
C ILE A 177 12.70 3.72 4.24
N VAL A 178 13.35 4.10 5.33
CA VAL A 178 13.59 5.47 5.76
C VAL A 178 15.08 5.73 5.64
N ARG A 179 15.47 6.85 5.02
CA ARG A 179 16.86 7.30 4.88
C ARG A 179 17.01 8.68 5.52
N VAL A 180 18.05 8.85 6.32
CA VAL A 180 18.39 10.08 7.04
C VAL A 180 19.74 10.58 6.56
N ARG A 181 19.74 11.73 5.89
CA ARG A 181 20.97 12.38 5.39
C ARG A 181 20.74 13.86 5.16
N ASP A 182 21.80 14.65 5.12
CA ASP A 182 21.75 16.06 4.69
C ASP A 182 20.66 16.89 5.39
N GLY A 183 20.40 16.63 6.68
CA GLY A 183 19.39 17.34 7.47
C GLY A 183 17.94 17.05 7.06
N ARG A 184 17.67 15.91 6.41
CA ARG A 184 16.31 15.47 6.06
C ARG A 184 16.10 13.98 6.25
N ILE A 185 14.83 13.59 6.30
CA ILE A 185 14.35 12.22 6.24
C ILE A 185 13.56 12.06 4.94
N ASP A 186 13.94 11.09 4.11
CA ASP A 186 13.17 10.67 2.94
C ASP A 186 12.87 9.17 3.02
N MET A 187 11.79 8.75 2.37
CA MET A 187 11.20 7.44 2.57
C MET A 187 10.74 6.85 1.24
N ARG A 188 10.72 5.51 1.17
CA ARG A 188 10.16 4.75 0.06
C ARG A 188 9.40 3.55 0.58
N SER A 189 8.28 3.23 -0.04
CA SER A 189 7.47 2.06 0.25
C SER A 189 7.10 1.38 -1.07
N ALA A 190 7.49 0.12 -1.21
CA ALA A 190 7.38 -0.63 -2.47
C ALA A 190 6.80 -2.03 -2.26
N SER A 191 5.66 -2.28 -2.90
CA SER A 191 4.96 -3.55 -2.84
C SER A 191 5.75 -4.67 -3.51
N ARG A 192 5.61 -5.88 -2.95
CA ARG A 192 6.18 -7.09 -3.54
C ARG A 192 5.27 -7.71 -4.60
N VAL A 193 3.99 -7.36 -4.65
CA VAL A 193 3.03 -7.97 -5.59
C VAL A 193 2.03 -6.96 -6.09
N GLY A 194 1.43 -7.26 -7.25
CA GLY A 194 0.33 -6.48 -7.83
C GLY A 194 0.80 -5.37 -8.77
N LEU A 195 -0.07 -4.98 -9.70
CA LEU A 195 0.18 -3.84 -10.59
C LEU A 195 0.06 -2.50 -9.83
N SER A 196 -0.81 -2.49 -8.83
CA SER A 196 -1.14 -1.34 -8.01
C SER A 196 -1.25 -1.77 -6.55
N ASP A 197 -0.88 -0.87 -5.66
CA ASP A 197 -1.07 -1.00 -4.22
C ASP A 197 -2.38 -0.36 -3.73
N LEU A 198 -3.25 0.11 -4.62
CA LEU A 198 -4.50 0.80 -4.27
C LEU A 198 -4.33 2.05 -3.37
N GLY A 199 -3.12 2.64 -3.34
CA GLY A 199 -2.76 3.79 -2.51
C GLY A 199 -2.21 3.45 -1.12
N TYR A 200 -2.07 2.16 -0.75
CA TYR A 200 -1.59 1.77 0.58
C TYR A 200 -0.17 2.23 0.87
N ASN A 201 0.76 2.26 -0.11
CA ASN A 201 2.11 2.76 0.14
C ASN A 201 2.10 4.27 0.41
N ALA A 202 1.29 5.03 -0.33
CA ALA A 202 1.17 6.47 -0.10
C ALA A 202 0.56 6.78 1.27
N GLU A 203 -0.51 6.09 1.67
CA GLU A 203 -1.10 6.22 3.01
C GLU A 203 -0.10 5.85 4.11
N ARG A 204 0.64 4.75 3.94
CA ARG A 204 1.68 4.34 4.89
C ARG A 204 2.78 5.37 5.06
N LEU A 205 3.22 6.01 3.97
CA LEU A 205 4.23 7.06 4.05
C LEU A 205 3.71 8.31 4.77
N ARG A 206 2.41 8.62 4.68
CA ARG A 206 1.79 9.68 5.51
C ARG A 206 1.80 9.31 6.99
N ASP A 207 1.30 8.13 7.33
CA ASP A 207 1.27 7.65 8.71
C ASP A 207 2.68 7.61 9.33
N LEU A 208 3.67 7.21 8.53
CA LEU A 208 5.06 7.19 8.96
C LEU A 208 5.64 8.60 9.10
N SER A 209 5.30 9.54 8.21
CA SER A 209 5.68 10.95 8.36
C SER A 209 5.14 11.53 9.65
N ASP A 210 3.82 11.43 9.87
CA ASP A 210 3.14 11.95 11.06
C ASP A 210 3.76 11.36 12.33
N ALA A 211 3.97 10.04 12.37
CA ALA A 211 4.56 9.36 13.51
C ALA A 211 6.03 9.77 13.78
N ILE A 212 6.80 10.12 12.74
CA ILE A 212 8.17 10.63 12.88
C ILE A 212 8.15 12.08 13.39
N GLU A 213 7.32 12.94 12.79
CA GLU A 213 7.21 14.36 13.16
C GLU A 213 6.77 14.52 14.62
N ASP A 214 5.76 13.77 15.05
CA ASP A 214 5.28 13.73 16.45
C ASP A 214 6.39 13.41 17.45
N ARG A 215 7.34 12.54 17.07
CA ARG A 215 8.48 12.13 17.91
C ARG A 215 9.60 13.15 17.93
N LEU A 216 9.81 13.84 16.80
CA LEU A 216 10.80 14.88 16.69
C LEU A 216 10.33 16.20 17.30
N GLY A 217 9.03 16.31 17.62
CA GLY A 217 8.41 17.52 18.16
C GLY A 217 8.25 18.61 17.11
N ASN A 218 8.09 18.19 15.85
CA ASN A 218 7.86 19.05 14.69
C ASN A 218 6.35 19.23 14.43
#